data_AF-A0A444IJQ6-F1
#
_entry.id   AF-A0A444IJQ6-F1
#
_cell.length_a   1.000
_cell.length_b   1.000
_cell.length_c   1.000
_cell.angle_alpha   90.00
_cell.angle_beta   90.00
_cell.angle_gamma   90.00
#
_symmetry.space_group_name_H-M   'P 1'
#
loop_
_entity.id
_entity.type
_entity.pdbx_description
1 polymer ?
#
loop_
_entity_poly.entity_id
_entity_poly.type
_entity_poly.pdbx_seq_one_letter_code
_entity_poly.pdbx_strand_id
1 'polypeptide(L)'
;MTGQRLNEFPLGAKMMLVAIGLAMLAGCATRPSPDVLNPVHLPVHLNASLQSDEAASSRVNVLAATNRNPDTARGGFGSAWADNLTYEQYAFSVPPNRKDTAITYPTSRPDPERQFAVIQRKQLPKDAFVEEALRSTQSDGTVGIFVHGYNYSYQEALFRTAQIAADANIPGSPILFSWPSAAAVAGYVADRDAALSSRSDLDSLVTSLSASGKVKRIILFGHSMGGFLVMETVRQLKLQHRDDVIDKLAVILAAPDIDIDVFRSQLKDIGRMPIPISLLVSKDDRALVASSFIAGERARVGRLDIDDPVIREAALKERLRVIDITSIQASDGLGHDRYASLAKFGAQLASFESGRRSSAGDVGAYVFDAAGAAVASPFRLAGRVVGSQ
;
A
#
# COMPACT_ATOMS: atom_id res chain seq x y z
N MET A 1 6.27 -25.63 45.71
CA MET A 1 7.58 -24.96 45.52
C MET A 1 7.99 -25.26 44.09
N THR A 2 8.07 -24.36 43.13
CA THR A 2 8.44 -22.93 43.14
C THR A 2 7.74 -22.26 41.96
N GLY A 3 6.80 -21.37 42.24
CA GLY A 3 6.38 -20.33 41.31
C GLY A 3 7.03 -19.02 41.75
N GLN A 4 7.95 -18.48 40.96
CA GLN A 4 8.53 -17.15 41.15
C GLN A 4 8.74 -16.52 39.77
N ARG A 5 7.83 -15.61 39.40
CA ARG A 5 8.02 -14.15 39.33
C ARG A 5 8.95 -13.70 38.20
N LEU A 6 8.36 -13.48 37.03
CA LEU A 6 8.91 -12.61 35.97
C LEU A 6 8.14 -11.28 35.85
N ASN A 7 7.38 -10.89 36.88
CA ASN A 7 6.44 -9.76 36.81
C ASN A 7 6.82 -8.56 37.69
N GLU A 8 8.11 -8.28 37.86
CA GLU A 8 8.56 -7.07 38.58
C GLU A 8 9.70 -6.38 37.82
N PHE A 9 9.41 -5.87 36.62
CA PHE A 9 10.19 -4.77 36.07
C PHE A 9 9.42 -3.48 36.31
N PRO A 10 10.01 -2.44 36.94
CA PRO A 10 9.34 -1.16 37.14
C PRO A 10 8.93 -0.59 35.78
N LEU A 11 7.79 0.09 35.73
CA LEU A 11 7.22 0.66 34.50
C LEU A 11 8.25 1.50 33.73
N GLY A 12 9.14 2.20 34.45
CA GLY A 12 10.27 2.96 33.90
C GLY A 12 11.31 2.11 33.16
N ALA A 13 11.60 0.89 33.61
CA ALA A 13 12.53 -0.02 32.92
C ALA A 13 11.93 -0.62 31.65
N LYS A 14 10.61 -0.86 31.62
CA LYS A 14 9.89 -1.26 30.41
C LYS A 14 9.83 -0.13 29.38
N MET A 15 9.56 1.11 29.83
CA MET A 15 9.63 2.30 28.96
C MET A 15 11.04 2.57 28.43
N MET A 16 12.08 2.33 29.25
CA MET A 16 13.47 2.50 28.84
C MET A 16 13.91 1.43 27.83
N LEU A 17 13.46 0.18 27.97
CA LEU A 17 13.70 -0.88 26.97
C LEU A 17 12.96 -0.63 25.65
N VAL A 18 11.75 -0.08 25.69
CA VAL A 18 11.02 0.38 24.50
C VAL A 18 11.73 1.56 23.83
N ALA A 19 12.20 2.55 24.62
CA ALA A 19 12.93 3.70 24.11
C ALA A 19 14.31 3.33 23.53
N ILE A 20 15.04 2.41 24.17
CA ILE A 20 16.33 1.88 23.68
C ILE A 20 16.11 1.00 22.43
N GLY A 21 15.01 0.23 22.38
CA GLY A 21 14.60 -0.51 21.19
C GLY A 21 14.23 0.40 20.01
N LEU A 22 13.60 1.54 20.26
CA LEU A 22 13.32 2.57 19.24
C LEU A 22 14.59 3.33 18.81
N ALA A 23 15.53 3.58 19.73
CA ALA A 23 16.78 4.28 19.42
C ALA A 23 17.77 3.42 18.62
N MET A 24 17.78 2.10 18.81
CA MET A 24 18.63 1.18 18.04
C MET A 24 18.10 0.81 16.64
N LEU A 25 16.88 1.26 16.30
CA LEU A 25 16.36 1.21 14.92
C LEU A 25 16.73 2.44 14.09
N ALA A 26 17.49 3.39 14.65
CA ALA A 26 18.20 4.44 13.90
C ALA A 26 19.46 3.88 13.20
N GLY A 27 19.37 2.66 12.64
CA GLY A 27 20.32 2.25 11.61
C GLY A 27 20.23 3.26 10.47
N CYS A 28 21.37 3.83 10.09
CA CYS A 28 21.52 4.98 9.19
C CYS A 28 20.97 4.78 7.77
N ALA A 29 19.67 4.61 7.61
CA ALA A 29 18.95 4.97 6.41
C ALA A 29 18.31 6.33 6.69
N THR A 30 19.06 7.41 6.44
CA THR A 30 18.49 8.76 6.43
C THR A 30 17.33 8.79 5.43
N ARG A 31 16.15 9.18 5.88
CA ARG A 31 15.00 9.41 4.98
C ARG A 31 15.41 10.31 3.82
N PRO A 32 14.87 10.10 2.61
CA PRO A 32 15.20 10.94 1.47
C PRO A 32 14.80 12.39 1.73
N SER A 33 15.69 13.34 1.43
CA SER A 33 15.30 14.75 1.35
C SER A 33 14.39 14.97 0.13
N PRO A 34 13.66 16.08 0.04
CA PRO A 34 12.92 16.44 -1.16
C PRO A 34 13.74 16.50 -2.45
N ASP A 35 15.06 16.64 -2.37
CA ASP A 35 15.95 16.74 -3.54
C ASP A 35 15.87 15.51 -4.46
N VAL A 36 15.50 14.34 -3.91
CA VAL A 36 15.34 13.11 -4.73
C VAL A 36 14.19 13.21 -5.74
N LEU A 37 13.32 14.22 -5.62
CA LEU A 37 12.24 14.51 -6.56
C LEU A 37 12.70 15.34 -7.76
N ASN A 38 13.91 15.92 -7.69
CA ASN A 38 14.44 16.72 -8.78
C ASN A 38 14.86 15.81 -9.93
N PRO A 39 14.38 16.06 -11.16
CA PRO A 39 14.78 15.27 -12.31
C PRO A 39 16.30 15.30 -12.53
N VAL A 40 16.88 14.13 -12.70
CA VAL A 40 18.28 13.98 -13.10
C VAL A 40 18.38 13.57 -14.57
N HIS A 41 19.48 13.96 -15.21
CA HIS A 41 19.84 13.46 -16.54
C HIS A 41 20.68 12.19 -16.39
N LEU A 42 20.22 11.10 -16.99
CA LEU A 42 21.02 9.87 -17.08
C LEU A 42 21.94 9.90 -18.31
N PRO A 43 23.12 9.26 -18.25
CA PRO A 43 24.03 9.17 -19.39
C PRO A 43 23.38 8.53 -20.63
N VAL A 44 23.66 9.09 -21.81
CA VAL A 44 22.99 8.80 -23.10
C VAL A 44 23.03 7.31 -23.52
N HIS A 45 24.06 6.55 -23.12
CA HIS A 45 24.17 5.12 -23.46
C HIS A 45 23.12 4.24 -22.74
N LEU A 46 22.54 4.70 -21.63
CA LEU A 46 21.38 4.06 -21.01
C LEU A 46 20.04 4.51 -21.62
N ASN A 47 19.99 5.69 -22.25
CA ASN A 47 18.76 6.17 -22.92
C ASN A 47 18.44 5.40 -24.21
N ALA A 48 19.47 4.86 -24.89
CA ALA A 48 19.27 4.00 -26.06
C ALA A 48 18.80 2.59 -25.68
N SER A 49 19.31 2.06 -24.56
CA SER A 49 18.90 0.75 -24.06
C SER A 49 17.53 0.79 -23.38
N LEU A 50 17.05 1.97 -22.94
CA LEU A 50 15.64 2.21 -22.55
C LEU A 50 14.62 2.02 -23.69
N GLN A 51 15.07 1.86 -24.94
CA GLN A 51 14.23 1.55 -26.11
C GLN A 51 14.36 0.10 -26.57
N SER A 52 15.27 -0.69 -25.98
CA SER A 52 15.51 -2.10 -26.33
C SER A 52 15.26 -3.00 -25.12
N ASP A 53 14.47 -4.07 -25.30
CA ASP A 53 14.00 -4.99 -24.24
C ASP A 53 15.09 -5.76 -23.44
N GLU A 54 16.39 -5.49 -23.65
CA GLU A 54 17.48 -6.17 -22.94
C GLU A 54 18.21 -5.22 -21.97
N ALA A 55 17.91 -5.38 -20.68
CA ALA A 55 18.74 -5.03 -19.51
C ALA A 55 19.08 -3.55 -19.21
N ALA A 56 18.40 -2.57 -19.81
CA ALA A 56 18.43 -1.18 -19.32
C ALA A 56 17.51 -1.00 -18.11
N SER A 57 17.81 -0.05 -17.22
CA SER A 57 16.91 0.40 -16.14
C SER A 57 15.45 0.46 -16.61
N SER A 58 14.48 -0.11 -15.90
CA SER A 58 13.09 -0.05 -16.38
C SER A 58 12.52 1.36 -16.13
N ARG A 59 11.95 1.98 -17.17
CA ARG A 59 11.25 3.26 -17.02
C ARG A 59 9.87 3.01 -16.45
N VAL A 60 9.55 3.66 -15.33
CA VAL A 60 8.24 3.57 -14.69
C VAL A 60 7.62 4.96 -14.59
N ASN A 61 6.40 5.12 -15.09
CA ASN A 61 5.65 6.35 -14.91
C ASN A 61 4.72 6.22 -13.71
N VAL A 62 4.67 7.25 -12.87
CA VAL A 62 3.78 7.32 -11.71
C VAL A 62 3.03 8.64 -11.76
N LEU A 63 1.72 8.56 -11.61
CA LEU A 63 0.86 9.72 -11.38
C LEU A 63 0.72 9.92 -9.86
N ALA A 64 0.69 11.15 -9.39
CA ALA A 64 0.51 11.46 -7.97
C ALA A 64 -0.57 12.53 -7.79
N ALA A 65 -1.48 12.28 -6.86
CA ALA A 65 -2.44 13.26 -6.35
C ALA A 65 -2.18 13.44 -4.85
N THR A 66 -2.07 14.68 -4.39
CA THR A 66 -1.77 14.97 -2.98
C THR A 66 -2.47 16.21 -2.47
N ASN A 67 -2.97 16.14 -1.24
CA ASN A 67 -3.50 17.27 -0.47
C ASN A 67 -2.48 17.77 0.57
N ARG A 68 -1.20 17.42 0.41
CA ARG A 68 -0.11 17.99 1.20
C ARG A 68 0.20 19.41 0.75
N ASN A 69 0.62 20.26 1.69
CA ASN A 69 1.10 21.59 1.38
C ASN A 69 2.41 21.54 0.55
N PRO A 70 2.53 22.32 -0.54
CA PRO A 70 3.75 22.37 -1.30
C PRO A 70 4.88 22.99 -0.47
N ASP A 71 6.06 22.39 -0.54
CA ASP A 71 7.30 22.95 -0.04
C ASP A 71 8.07 23.54 -1.22
N THR A 72 7.81 24.83 -1.49
CA THR A 72 8.42 25.55 -2.61
C THR A 72 9.90 25.82 -2.40
N ALA A 73 10.38 25.84 -1.15
CA ALA A 73 11.78 26.08 -0.83
C ALA A 73 12.66 24.87 -1.17
N ARG A 74 12.17 23.66 -0.89
CA ARG A 74 12.91 22.41 -1.12
C ARG A 74 12.45 21.62 -2.35
N GLY A 75 11.40 22.05 -3.03
CA GLY A 75 10.90 21.39 -4.24
C GLY A 75 10.18 20.07 -3.95
N GLY A 76 9.27 20.05 -2.97
CA GLY A 76 8.51 18.85 -2.59
C GLY A 76 7.19 19.16 -1.90
N PHE A 77 6.79 18.30 -0.96
CA PHE A 77 5.58 18.49 -0.15
C PHE A 77 5.88 18.23 1.32
N GLY A 78 5.20 18.99 2.18
CA GLY A 78 5.27 18.85 3.63
C GLY A 78 4.29 17.83 4.20
N SER A 79 3.99 18.01 5.48
CA SER A 79 3.05 17.20 6.27
C SER A 79 1.83 17.99 6.76
N ALA A 80 1.62 19.21 6.26
CA ALA A 80 0.39 19.97 6.52
C ALA A 80 -0.56 19.81 5.33
N TRP A 81 -1.83 20.16 5.55
CA TRP A 81 -2.84 20.16 4.50
C TRP A 81 -2.69 21.36 3.57
N ALA A 82 -3.04 21.16 2.30
CA ALA A 82 -3.33 22.21 1.34
C ALA A 82 -4.86 22.35 1.18
N ASP A 83 -5.30 23.51 0.69
CA ASP A 83 -6.72 23.74 0.38
C ASP A 83 -7.20 22.95 -0.84
N ASN A 84 -6.28 22.55 -1.73
CA ASN A 84 -6.60 21.88 -2.99
C ASN A 84 -5.63 20.73 -3.26
N LEU A 85 -6.11 19.73 -3.98
CA LEU A 85 -5.27 18.66 -4.53
C LEU A 85 -4.28 19.22 -5.56
N THR A 86 -3.02 18.83 -5.40
CA THR A 86 -1.97 18.98 -6.41
C THR A 86 -1.80 17.67 -7.16
N TYR A 87 -1.69 17.76 -8.48
CA TYR A 87 -1.51 16.62 -9.37
C TYR A 87 -0.17 16.70 -10.09
N GLU A 88 0.57 15.60 -10.10
CA GLU A 88 1.87 15.50 -10.74
C GLU A 88 2.02 14.19 -11.50
N GLN A 89 2.92 14.21 -12.47
CA GLN A 89 3.40 13.05 -13.21
C GLN A 89 4.91 12.96 -13.04
N TYR A 90 5.38 11.74 -12.75
CA TYR A 90 6.78 11.40 -12.60
C TYR A 90 7.15 10.29 -13.58
N ALA A 91 8.34 10.38 -14.15
CA ALA A 91 9.01 9.24 -14.77
C ALA A 91 10.24 8.88 -13.93
N PHE A 92 10.35 7.60 -13.61
CA PHE A 92 11.44 7.00 -12.87
C PHE A 92 12.34 6.19 -13.80
N SER A 93 13.64 6.25 -13.54
CA SER A 93 14.54 5.13 -13.84
C SER A 93 14.59 4.24 -12.60
N VAL A 94 14.32 2.95 -12.81
CA VAL A 94 14.33 1.93 -11.78
C VAL A 94 15.45 0.93 -12.10
N PRO A 95 16.29 0.55 -11.12
CA PRO A 95 17.31 -0.46 -11.32
C PRO A 95 16.74 -1.75 -11.92
N PRO A 96 17.39 -2.37 -12.93
CA PRO A 96 16.93 -3.62 -13.48
C PRO A 96 17.22 -4.78 -12.51
N ASN A 97 16.60 -5.94 -12.74
CA ASN A 97 16.91 -7.21 -12.06
C ASN A 97 16.88 -7.14 -10.51
N ARG A 98 16.00 -6.31 -9.95
CA ARG A 98 15.86 -6.12 -8.51
C ARG A 98 15.44 -7.42 -7.82
N LYS A 99 16.26 -7.87 -6.87
CA LYS A 99 15.99 -9.08 -6.08
C LYS A 99 15.32 -8.79 -4.74
N ASP A 100 15.31 -7.54 -4.30
CA ASP A 100 14.71 -7.10 -3.05
C ASP A 100 13.82 -5.86 -3.26
N THR A 101 13.15 -5.47 -2.19
CA THR A 101 12.26 -4.31 -2.10
C THR A 101 12.98 -3.05 -1.62
N ALA A 102 14.30 -3.11 -1.44
CA ALA A 102 15.07 -2.01 -0.88
C ALA A 102 15.17 -0.87 -1.89
N ILE A 103 14.85 0.34 -1.44
CA ILE A 103 14.91 1.54 -2.27
C ILE A 103 16.23 2.25 -2.00
N THR A 104 17.14 2.16 -2.96
CA THR A 104 18.36 2.98 -2.95
C THR A 104 18.05 4.32 -3.60
N TYR A 105 17.96 5.37 -2.78
CA TYR A 105 17.68 6.74 -3.24
C TYR A 105 18.83 7.31 -4.08
N PRO A 106 18.54 8.25 -5.01
CA PRO A 106 19.55 8.81 -5.91
C PRO A 106 20.52 9.71 -5.16
N THR A 107 21.76 9.75 -5.63
CA THR A 107 22.68 10.86 -5.34
C THR A 107 22.55 11.94 -6.42
N SER A 108 23.39 12.99 -6.38
CA SER A 108 23.45 14.00 -7.44
C SER A 108 23.88 13.46 -8.80
N ARG A 109 24.52 12.28 -8.84
CA ARG A 109 24.88 11.55 -10.06
C ARG A 109 24.51 10.06 -9.87
N PRO A 110 23.22 9.72 -9.99
CA PRO A 110 22.77 8.38 -9.65
C PRO A 110 23.27 7.34 -10.65
N ASP A 111 23.61 6.16 -10.14
CA ASP A 111 23.87 4.96 -10.93
C ASP A 111 22.53 4.26 -11.24
N PRO A 112 22.03 4.30 -12.49
CA PRO A 112 20.73 3.72 -12.86
C PRO A 112 20.68 2.19 -12.72
N GLU A 113 21.81 1.51 -12.61
CA GLU A 113 21.85 0.06 -12.35
C GLU A 113 21.62 -0.29 -10.88
N ARG A 114 21.67 0.71 -9.98
CA ARG A 114 21.66 0.49 -8.53
C ARG A 114 20.69 1.38 -7.77
N GLN A 115 20.37 2.54 -8.32
CA GLN A 115 19.61 3.58 -7.65
C GLN A 115 18.35 3.94 -8.43
N PHE A 116 17.25 4.19 -7.70
CA PHE A 116 16.09 4.84 -8.28
C PHE A 116 16.43 6.30 -8.58
N ALA A 117 15.85 6.84 -9.64
CA ALA A 117 15.98 8.26 -9.94
C ALA A 117 14.73 8.79 -10.61
N VAL A 118 14.28 9.99 -10.21
CA VAL A 118 13.31 10.74 -11.01
C VAL A 118 14.05 11.31 -12.22
N ILE A 119 13.57 11.00 -13.42
CA ILE A 119 14.16 11.50 -14.68
C ILE A 119 13.24 12.52 -15.37
N GLN A 120 11.97 12.60 -14.96
CA GLN A 120 11.04 13.62 -15.39
C GLN A 120 10.01 13.88 -14.29
N ARG A 121 9.64 15.15 -14.13
CA ARG A 121 8.58 15.60 -13.22
C ARG A 121 7.76 16.68 -13.93
N LYS A 122 6.43 16.60 -13.83
CA LYS A 122 5.52 17.57 -14.41
C LYS A 122 4.32 17.76 -13.49
N GLN A 123 4.00 19.01 -13.15
CA GLN A 123 2.72 19.33 -12.53
C GLN A 123 1.61 19.39 -13.60
N LEU A 124 0.45 18.84 -13.28
CA LEU A 124 -0.69 18.75 -14.19
C LEU A 124 -1.90 19.48 -13.60
N PRO A 125 -2.70 20.18 -14.41
CA PRO A 125 -4.09 20.49 -14.05
C PRO A 125 -4.89 19.20 -13.85
N LYS A 126 -5.96 19.26 -13.04
CA LYS A 126 -6.81 18.10 -12.74
C LYS A 126 -7.29 17.36 -13.99
N ASP A 127 -7.83 18.07 -14.98
CA ASP A 127 -8.36 17.45 -16.19
C ASP A 127 -7.26 16.76 -17.02
N ALA A 128 -6.08 17.37 -17.09
CA ALA A 128 -4.93 16.78 -17.77
C ALA A 128 -4.41 15.54 -17.02
N PHE A 129 -4.45 15.54 -15.69
CA PHE A 129 -4.11 14.38 -14.87
C PHE A 129 -5.08 13.22 -15.09
N VAL A 130 -6.39 13.50 -15.13
CA VAL A 130 -7.41 12.46 -15.42
C VAL A 130 -7.19 11.93 -16.83
N GLU A 131 -7.02 12.79 -17.82
CA GLU A 131 -6.75 12.35 -19.20
C GLU A 131 -5.49 11.50 -19.34
N GLU A 132 -4.43 11.82 -18.59
CA GLU A 132 -3.21 11.01 -18.56
C GLU A 132 -3.46 9.65 -17.89
N ALA A 133 -4.18 9.61 -16.76
CA ALA A 133 -4.57 8.36 -16.11
C ALA A 133 -5.41 7.47 -17.04
N LEU A 134 -6.31 8.07 -17.83
CA LEU A 134 -7.13 7.37 -18.82
C LEU A 134 -6.33 6.86 -20.02
N ARG A 135 -5.25 7.55 -20.41
CA ARG A 135 -4.32 7.08 -21.46
C ARG A 135 -3.47 5.92 -20.96
N SER A 136 -3.15 5.89 -19.67
CA SER A 136 -2.30 4.90 -19.05
C SER A 136 -3.08 3.76 -18.37
N THR A 137 -4.37 3.59 -18.66
CA THR A 137 -5.13 2.42 -18.17
C THR A 137 -4.55 1.13 -18.74
N GLN A 138 -4.67 0.04 -18.00
CA GLN A 138 -4.37 -1.29 -18.53
C GLN A 138 -5.29 -1.64 -19.70
N SER A 139 -4.94 -2.65 -20.49
CA SER A 139 -5.71 -3.07 -21.68
C SER A 139 -7.16 -3.45 -21.38
N ASP A 140 -7.47 -3.84 -20.14
CA ASP A 140 -8.82 -4.16 -19.66
C ASP A 140 -9.56 -2.95 -19.04
N GLY A 141 -8.97 -1.76 -19.08
CA GLY A 141 -9.50 -0.54 -18.47
C GLY A 141 -9.27 -0.42 -16.97
N THR A 142 -8.33 -1.19 -16.40
CA THR A 142 -7.97 -1.09 -14.97
C THR A 142 -7.03 0.09 -14.69
N VAL A 143 -7.29 0.79 -13.59
CA VAL A 143 -6.42 1.82 -12.99
C VAL A 143 -6.06 1.39 -11.57
N GLY A 144 -4.80 1.51 -11.18
CA GLY A 144 -4.34 1.25 -9.81
C GLY A 144 -4.11 2.53 -9.03
N ILE A 145 -4.64 2.60 -7.81
CA ILE A 145 -4.40 3.69 -6.85
C ILE A 145 -3.76 3.08 -5.60
N PHE A 146 -2.58 3.56 -5.24
CA PHE A 146 -1.89 3.23 -4.00
C PHE A 146 -2.07 4.35 -2.97
N VAL A 147 -2.52 3.99 -1.77
CA VAL A 147 -2.67 4.89 -0.61
C VAL A 147 -1.68 4.44 0.46
N HIS A 148 -0.66 5.27 0.69
CA HIS A 148 0.42 4.94 1.62
C HIS A 148 -0.07 4.89 3.09
N GLY A 149 0.74 4.26 3.94
CA GLY A 149 0.47 4.13 5.37
C GLY A 149 0.93 5.30 6.22
N TYR A 150 0.94 5.05 7.52
CA TYR A 150 1.46 5.90 8.57
C TYR A 150 2.98 6.15 8.42
N ASN A 151 3.47 7.29 8.92
CA ASN A 151 4.91 7.60 9.00
C ASN A 151 5.64 7.69 7.65
N TYR A 152 4.95 8.18 6.62
CA TYR A 152 5.49 8.37 5.26
C TYR A 152 5.67 9.86 4.93
N SER A 153 6.86 10.22 4.44
CA SER A 153 7.02 11.44 3.65
C SER A 153 6.43 11.26 2.24
N TYR A 154 6.25 12.36 1.51
CA TYR A 154 5.79 12.29 0.11
C TYR A 154 6.77 11.51 -0.78
N GLN A 155 8.07 11.72 -0.59
CA GLN A 155 9.14 11.10 -1.37
C GLN A 155 9.17 9.59 -1.13
N GLU A 156 9.08 9.15 0.13
CA GLU A 156 9.02 7.73 0.47
C GLU A 156 7.82 7.05 -0.18
N ALA A 157 6.64 7.68 -0.14
CA ALA A 157 5.42 7.13 -0.71
C ALA A 157 5.51 7.03 -2.25
N LEU A 158 6.06 8.05 -2.89
CA LEU A 158 6.24 8.09 -4.35
C LEU A 158 7.24 7.03 -4.83
N PHE A 159 8.43 6.95 -4.20
CA PHE A 159 9.42 5.94 -4.56
C PHE A 159 8.93 4.52 -4.27
N ARG A 160 8.19 4.32 -3.17
CA ARG A 160 7.55 3.04 -2.88
C ARG A 160 6.53 2.65 -3.95
N THR A 161 5.77 3.62 -4.46
CA THR A 161 4.81 3.37 -5.56
C THR A 161 5.55 2.96 -6.83
N ALA A 162 6.63 3.66 -7.19
CA ALA A 162 7.47 3.30 -8.34
C ALA A 162 8.10 1.91 -8.20
N GLN A 163 8.60 1.57 -7.00
CA GLN A 163 9.14 0.25 -6.70
C GLN A 163 8.08 -0.86 -6.86
N ILE A 164 6.90 -0.69 -6.27
CA ILE A 164 5.82 -1.68 -6.38
C ILE A 164 5.41 -1.85 -7.84
N ALA A 165 5.31 -0.75 -8.59
CA ALA A 165 4.93 -0.77 -10.00
C ALA A 165 5.93 -1.54 -10.86
N ALA A 166 7.24 -1.30 -10.63
CA ALA A 166 8.32 -2.01 -11.31
C ALA A 166 8.29 -3.50 -10.97
N ASP A 167 8.28 -3.83 -9.67
CA ASP A 167 8.41 -5.22 -9.21
C ASP A 167 7.17 -6.06 -9.56
N ALA A 168 5.98 -5.45 -9.64
CA ALA A 168 4.75 -6.10 -10.08
C ALA A 168 4.53 -6.08 -11.60
N ASN A 169 5.44 -5.46 -12.37
CA ASN A 169 5.28 -5.23 -13.80
C ASN A 169 3.91 -4.64 -14.16
N ILE A 170 3.45 -3.65 -13.37
CA ILE A 170 2.12 -3.04 -13.56
C ILE A 170 2.10 -2.35 -14.93
N PRO A 171 1.22 -2.76 -15.87
CA PRO A 171 1.07 -2.03 -17.12
C PRO A 171 0.45 -0.65 -16.86
N GLY A 172 0.92 0.35 -17.60
CA GLY A 172 0.42 1.72 -17.47
C GLY A 172 1.07 2.51 -16.33
N SER A 173 0.37 3.53 -15.84
CA SER A 173 0.86 4.43 -14.78
C SER A 173 -0.02 4.28 -13.54
N PRO A 174 0.46 3.67 -12.45
CA PRO A 174 -0.28 3.68 -11.19
C PRO A 174 -0.34 5.11 -10.63
N ILE A 175 -1.36 5.34 -9.81
CA ILE A 175 -1.59 6.60 -9.13
C ILE A 175 -1.21 6.43 -7.66
N LEU A 176 -0.33 7.30 -7.14
CA LEU A 176 -0.19 7.52 -5.71
C LEU A 176 -1.25 8.53 -5.26
N PHE A 177 -2.02 8.20 -4.23
CA PHE A 177 -2.69 9.21 -3.41
C PHE A 177 -1.87 9.43 -2.13
N SER A 178 -1.32 10.64 -1.98
CA SER A 178 -0.45 11.00 -0.84
C SER A 178 -1.16 11.98 0.08
N TRP A 179 -1.49 11.51 1.28
CA TRP A 179 -2.13 12.29 2.35
C TRP A 179 -1.09 12.79 3.37
N PRO A 180 -1.34 13.83 4.18
CA PRO A 180 -0.31 14.53 4.94
C PRO A 180 0.09 13.79 6.22
N SER A 181 0.63 12.59 6.08
CA SER A 181 1.36 11.90 7.15
C SER A 181 2.56 12.74 7.58
N ALA A 182 2.78 12.80 8.89
CA ALA A 182 3.81 13.56 9.57
C ALA A 182 5.23 13.05 9.31
N ALA A 183 5.39 11.87 8.71
CA ALA A 183 6.69 11.21 8.54
C ALA A 183 7.45 11.05 9.88
N ALA A 184 6.70 10.88 10.99
CA ALA A 184 7.26 10.79 12.34
C ALA A 184 6.64 9.64 13.14
N VAL A 185 7.49 8.87 13.82
CA VAL A 185 7.12 7.72 14.69
C VAL A 185 6.26 8.13 15.90
N ALA A 186 6.34 9.38 16.33
CA ALA A 186 5.47 9.91 17.39
C ALA A 186 4.12 10.45 16.84
N GLY A 187 3.97 10.58 15.52
CA GLY A 187 2.85 11.24 14.86
C GLY A 187 1.57 10.41 14.72
N TYR A 188 1.46 9.26 15.39
CA TYR A 188 0.37 8.29 15.14
C TYR A 188 -1.04 8.89 15.17
N VAL A 189 -1.36 9.67 16.21
CA VAL A 189 -2.70 10.27 16.36
C VAL A 189 -2.92 11.36 15.31
N ALA A 190 -1.93 12.22 15.07
CA ALA A 190 -2.00 13.26 14.06
C ALA A 190 -2.20 12.66 12.66
N ASP A 191 -1.49 11.57 12.35
CA ASP A 191 -1.64 10.84 11.10
C ASP A 191 -3.04 10.24 10.95
N ARG A 192 -3.65 9.76 12.03
CA ARG A 192 -5.02 9.24 12.01
C ARG A 192 -6.04 10.32 11.66
N ASP A 193 -5.88 11.52 12.24
CA ASP A 193 -6.75 12.67 11.94
C ASP A 193 -6.51 13.18 10.51
N ALA A 194 -5.26 13.21 10.06
CA ALA A 194 -4.88 13.55 8.68
C ALA A 194 -5.44 12.58 7.65
N ALA A 195 -5.38 11.28 7.93
CA ALA A 195 -6.01 10.26 7.11
C ALA A 195 -7.52 10.52 7.00
N LEU A 196 -8.23 10.69 8.12
CA LEU A 196 -9.67 10.98 8.11
C LEU A 196 -10.03 12.27 7.35
N SER A 197 -9.26 13.33 7.56
CA SER A 197 -9.47 14.61 6.86
C SER A 197 -9.26 14.50 5.35
N SER A 198 -8.50 13.49 4.88
CA SER A 198 -8.20 13.28 3.46
C SER A 198 -9.25 12.43 2.73
N ARG A 199 -10.28 11.95 3.44
CA ARG A 199 -11.32 11.06 2.91
C ARG A 199 -12.03 11.61 1.67
N SER A 200 -12.42 12.88 1.72
CA SER A 200 -13.15 13.56 0.65
C SER A 200 -12.28 13.81 -0.58
N ASP A 201 -10.97 14.00 -0.39
CA ASP A 201 -10.03 14.18 -1.49
C ASP A 201 -9.80 12.87 -2.25
N LEU A 202 -9.68 11.75 -1.52
CA LEU A 202 -9.58 10.42 -2.14
C LEU A 202 -10.89 10.03 -2.84
N ASP A 203 -12.05 10.33 -2.25
CA ASP A 203 -13.37 10.20 -2.89
C ASP A 203 -13.39 10.96 -4.22
N SER A 204 -13.03 12.25 -4.20
CA SER A 204 -13.03 13.11 -5.40
C SER A 204 -12.14 12.56 -6.50
N LEU A 205 -10.95 12.05 -6.16
CA LEU A 205 -10.05 11.39 -7.11
C LEU A 205 -10.70 10.15 -7.75
N VAL A 206 -11.20 9.23 -6.92
CA VAL A 206 -11.81 7.98 -7.36
C VAL A 206 -13.04 8.25 -8.23
N THR A 207 -13.91 9.16 -7.79
CA THR A 207 -15.09 9.64 -8.52
C THR A 207 -14.70 10.24 -9.89
N SER A 208 -13.63 11.04 -9.95
CA SER A 208 -13.20 11.68 -11.21
C SER A 208 -12.71 10.66 -12.23
N LEU A 209 -11.99 9.62 -11.78
CA LEU A 209 -11.52 8.54 -12.64
C LEU A 209 -12.67 7.63 -13.10
N SER A 210 -13.60 7.32 -12.20
CA SER A 210 -14.73 6.43 -12.48
C SER A 210 -15.74 7.03 -13.47
N ALA A 211 -15.79 8.36 -13.62
CA ALA A 211 -16.69 9.05 -14.54
C ALA A 211 -16.47 8.66 -16.02
N SER A 212 -15.26 8.24 -16.38
CA SER A 212 -14.96 7.80 -17.75
C SER A 212 -15.42 6.37 -18.01
N GLY A 213 -16.04 6.14 -19.17
CA GLY A 213 -16.39 4.80 -19.66
C GLY A 213 -15.17 3.93 -19.99
N LYS A 214 -13.96 4.52 -20.11
CA LYS A 214 -12.70 3.77 -20.32
C LYS A 214 -12.27 3.03 -19.06
N VAL A 215 -12.55 3.58 -17.88
CA VAL A 215 -12.23 2.93 -16.60
C VAL A 215 -13.30 1.88 -16.30
N LYS A 216 -12.88 0.62 -16.32
CA LYS A 216 -13.71 -0.55 -16.00
C LYS A 216 -13.53 -1.00 -14.57
N ARG A 217 -12.36 -0.75 -14.00
CA ARG A 217 -11.98 -1.17 -12.65
C ARG A 217 -10.96 -0.21 -12.05
N ILE A 218 -11.12 0.08 -10.76
CA ILE A 218 -10.16 0.82 -9.95
C ILE A 218 -9.69 -0.11 -8.84
N ILE A 219 -8.42 -0.52 -8.89
CA ILE A 219 -7.79 -1.20 -7.77
C ILE A 219 -7.41 -0.12 -6.76
N LEU A 220 -8.09 -0.11 -5.61
CA LEU A 220 -7.83 0.84 -4.53
C LEU A 220 -7.06 0.09 -3.43
N PHE A 221 -5.74 0.27 -3.45
CA PHE A 221 -4.80 -0.44 -2.58
C PHE A 221 -4.39 0.46 -1.40
N GLY A 222 -4.78 0.11 -0.19
CA GLY A 222 -4.41 0.84 1.03
C GLY A 222 -3.46 0.06 1.91
N HIS A 223 -2.31 0.65 2.28
CA HIS A 223 -1.39 0.06 3.25
C HIS A 223 -1.62 0.63 4.65
N SER A 224 -1.65 -0.21 5.69
CA SER A 224 -1.65 0.23 7.09
C SER A 224 -2.78 1.24 7.38
N MET A 225 -2.45 2.43 7.88
CA MET A 225 -3.39 3.54 8.09
C MET A 225 -3.97 4.11 6.78
N GLY A 226 -3.31 3.92 5.64
CA GLY A 226 -3.89 4.17 4.32
C GLY A 226 -5.06 3.23 4.02
N GLY A 227 -5.05 2.00 4.56
CA GLY A 227 -6.19 1.08 4.51
C GLY A 227 -7.39 1.59 5.31
N PHE A 228 -7.15 2.22 6.46
CA PHE A 228 -8.19 2.90 7.23
C PHE A 228 -8.84 4.03 6.42
N LEU A 229 -8.03 4.88 5.77
CA LEU A 229 -8.51 5.92 4.87
C LEU A 229 -9.33 5.35 3.70
N VAL A 230 -8.84 4.29 3.05
CA VAL A 230 -9.57 3.62 1.97
C VAL A 230 -10.95 3.14 2.42
N MET A 231 -11.04 2.46 3.56
CA MET A 231 -12.32 1.98 4.10
C MET A 231 -13.28 3.13 4.43
N GLU A 232 -12.76 4.22 4.99
CA GLU A 232 -13.53 5.43 5.26
C GLU A 232 -14.07 6.09 3.98
N THR A 233 -13.27 6.16 2.92
CA THR A 233 -13.70 6.67 1.61
C THR A 233 -14.76 5.78 0.96
N VAL A 234 -14.59 4.45 0.99
CA VAL A 234 -15.58 3.51 0.44
C VAL A 234 -16.90 3.61 1.21
N ARG A 235 -16.85 3.71 2.54
CA ARG A 235 -18.02 3.98 3.39
C ARG A 235 -18.72 5.29 3.00
N GLN A 236 -17.96 6.36 2.80
CA GLN A 236 -18.52 7.64 2.36
C GLN A 236 -19.23 7.54 1.00
N LEU A 237 -18.60 6.89 0.01
CA LEU A 237 -19.20 6.65 -1.31
C LEU A 237 -20.52 5.86 -1.22
N LYS A 238 -20.59 4.84 -0.36
CA LYS A 238 -21.84 4.08 -0.12
C LYS A 238 -22.93 4.95 0.51
N LEU A 239 -22.59 5.77 1.50
CA LEU A 239 -23.55 6.68 2.15
C LEU A 239 -24.03 7.80 1.22
N GLN A 240 -23.24 8.15 0.20
CA GLN A 240 -23.62 9.08 -0.87
C GLN A 240 -24.39 8.40 -2.02
N HIS A 241 -24.68 7.10 -1.93
CA HIS A 241 -25.34 6.32 -2.98
C HIS A 241 -24.59 6.31 -4.33
N ARG A 242 -23.24 6.34 -4.29
CA ARG A 242 -22.37 6.30 -5.47
C ARG A 242 -22.10 4.87 -5.95
N ASP A 243 -23.17 4.12 -6.18
CA ASP A 243 -23.06 2.73 -6.66
C ASP A 243 -22.34 2.65 -8.02
N ASP A 244 -22.45 3.70 -8.86
CA ASP A 244 -21.71 3.86 -10.13
C ASP A 244 -20.18 3.82 -9.97
N VAL A 245 -19.68 4.31 -8.83
CA VAL A 245 -18.26 4.30 -8.48
C VAL A 245 -17.90 2.96 -7.83
N ILE A 246 -18.70 2.54 -6.85
CA ILE A 246 -18.50 1.33 -6.05
C ILE A 246 -18.43 0.08 -6.92
N ASP A 247 -19.25 0.00 -7.97
CA ASP A 247 -19.29 -1.13 -8.91
C ASP A 247 -17.96 -1.35 -9.65
N LYS A 248 -17.09 -0.33 -9.67
CA LYS A 248 -15.77 -0.40 -10.30
C LYS A 248 -14.65 -0.68 -9.27
N LEU A 249 -14.91 -0.65 -7.97
CA LEU A 249 -13.86 -0.74 -6.96
C LEU A 249 -13.46 -2.19 -6.65
N ALA A 250 -12.17 -2.47 -6.77
CA ALA A 250 -11.51 -3.63 -6.18
C ALA A 250 -10.63 -3.14 -5.02
N VAL A 251 -11.10 -3.35 -3.78
CA VAL A 251 -10.43 -2.84 -2.57
C VAL A 251 -9.46 -3.89 -2.04
N ILE A 252 -8.18 -3.52 -1.90
CA ILE A 252 -7.13 -4.37 -1.34
C ILE A 252 -6.49 -3.62 -0.17
N LEU A 253 -6.52 -4.21 1.03
CA LEU A 253 -5.95 -3.63 2.24
C LEU A 253 -4.76 -4.46 2.70
N ALA A 254 -3.58 -3.86 2.74
CA ALA A 254 -2.34 -4.51 3.16
C ALA A 254 -1.96 -4.12 4.58
N ALA A 255 -1.81 -5.12 5.45
CA ALA A 255 -1.54 -4.95 6.88
C ALA A 255 -2.39 -3.83 7.52
N PRO A 256 -3.73 -3.81 7.30
CA PRO A 256 -4.57 -2.68 7.68
C PRO A 256 -4.50 -2.37 9.18
N ASP A 257 -4.11 -1.15 9.51
CA ASP A 257 -4.13 -0.63 10.88
C ASP A 257 -5.52 -0.08 11.22
N ILE A 258 -6.49 -0.99 11.26
CA ILE A 258 -7.88 -0.71 11.59
C ILE A 258 -8.23 -1.54 12.82
N ASP A 259 -8.85 -0.90 13.79
CA ASP A 259 -9.51 -1.58 14.90
C ASP A 259 -10.60 -2.54 14.38
N ILE A 260 -10.69 -3.75 14.93
CA ILE A 260 -11.64 -4.76 14.43
C ILE A 260 -13.09 -4.29 14.54
N ASP A 261 -13.47 -3.57 15.61
CA ASP A 261 -14.85 -3.11 15.79
C ASP A 261 -15.17 -1.92 14.89
N VAL A 262 -14.19 -1.04 14.66
CA VAL A 262 -14.28 -0.01 13.61
C VAL A 262 -14.48 -0.66 12.25
N PHE A 263 -13.67 -1.67 11.90
CA PHE A 263 -13.78 -2.36 10.62
C PHE A 263 -15.15 -3.03 10.44
N ARG A 264 -15.66 -3.71 11.47
CA ARG A 264 -17.02 -4.27 11.48
C ARG A 264 -18.09 -3.20 11.28
N SER A 265 -17.96 -2.05 11.93
CA SER A 265 -18.88 -0.92 11.75
C SER A 265 -18.80 -0.38 10.31
N GLN A 266 -17.61 -0.27 9.74
CA GLN A 266 -17.42 0.16 8.36
C GLN A 266 -18.07 -0.83 7.38
N LEU A 267 -17.86 -2.14 7.57
CA LEU A 267 -18.50 -3.18 6.74
C LEU A 267 -20.02 -3.14 6.82
N LYS A 268 -20.59 -2.89 8.01
CA LYS A 268 -22.03 -2.74 8.18
C LYS A 268 -22.59 -1.58 7.37
N ASP A 269 -21.90 -0.45 7.36
CA ASP A 269 -22.32 0.75 6.61
C ASP A 269 -22.06 0.62 5.10
N ILE A 270 -20.97 -0.06 4.71
CA ILE A 270 -20.63 -0.32 3.30
C ILE A 270 -21.61 -1.34 2.69
N GLY A 271 -21.99 -2.36 3.46
CA GLY A 271 -22.81 -3.45 2.98
C GLY A 271 -22.10 -4.30 1.91
N ARG A 272 -22.89 -4.89 1.01
CA ARG A 272 -22.37 -5.84 0.02
C ARG A 272 -21.64 -5.12 -1.11
N MET A 273 -20.35 -5.40 -1.27
CA MET A 273 -19.56 -5.01 -2.44
C MET A 273 -19.73 -6.01 -3.61
N PRO A 274 -19.74 -5.54 -4.87
CA PRO A 274 -19.75 -6.42 -6.05
C PRO A 274 -18.47 -7.26 -6.19
N ILE A 275 -17.32 -6.61 -5.92
CA ILE A 275 -16.01 -7.25 -5.81
C ILE A 275 -15.69 -7.36 -4.32
N PRO A 276 -15.44 -8.57 -3.77
CA PRO A 276 -15.05 -8.75 -2.38
C PRO A 276 -13.85 -7.88 -1.97
N ILE A 277 -13.85 -7.40 -0.72
CA ILE A 277 -12.70 -6.71 -0.15
C ILE A 277 -11.62 -7.75 0.18
N SER A 278 -10.38 -7.49 -0.24
CA SER A 278 -9.23 -8.33 0.06
C SER A 278 -8.39 -7.75 1.18
N LEU A 279 -8.05 -8.58 2.17
CA LEU A 279 -7.19 -8.27 3.30
C LEU A 279 -5.92 -9.09 3.19
N LEU A 280 -4.77 -8.42 3.07
CA LEU A 280 -3.46 -9.06 3.19
C LEU A 280 -3.02 -8.91 4.64
N VAL A 281 -3.01 -10.02 5.38
CA VAL A 281 -2.78 -10.05 6.83
C VAL A 281 -1.50 -10.78 7.16
N SER A 282 -0.93 -10.46 8.32
CA SER A 282 0.20 -11.18 8.86
C SER A 282 0.15 -11.20 10.38
N LYS A 283 0.08 -12.41 10.95
CA LYS A 283 -0.15 -12.61 12.40
C LYS A 283 1.01 -12.13 13.28
N ASP A 284 2.23 -12.14 12.74
CA ASP A 284 3.45 -11.74 13.43
C ASP A 284 3.89 -10.30 13.14
N ASP A 285 3.04 -9.47 12.51
CA ASP A 285 3.33 -8.05 12.25
C ASP A 285 3.53 -7.29 13.58
N ARG A 286 4.77 -6.85 13.80
CA ARG A 286 5.21 -6.17 15.04
C ARG A 286 4.86 -4.70 15.05
N ALA A 287 4.72 -4.05 13.90
CA ALA A 287 4.33 -2.65 13.85
C ALA A 287 2.88 -2.48 14.34
N LEU A 288 2.00 -3.42 13.97
CA LEU A 288 0.62 -3.45 14.42
C LEU A 288 0.47 -3.83 15.90
N VAL A 289 1.47 -4.49 16.52
CA VAL A 289 1.53 -4.63 17.99
C VAL A 289 1.70 -3.26 18.65
N ALA A 290 2.61 -2.45 18.13
CA ALA A 290 2.84 -1.09 18.66
C ALA A 290 1.61 -0.19 18.44
N SER A 291 0.96 -0.24 17.28
CA SER A 291 -0.26 0.53 17.03
C SER A 291 -1.43 0.08 17.91
N SER A 292 -1.54 -1.22 18.19
CA SER A 292 -2.52 -1.78 19.13
C SER A 292 -2.28 -1.22 20.53
N PHE A 293 -1.02 -1.22 21.01
CA PHE A 293 -0.66 -0.67 22.31
C PHE A 293 -1.02 0.82 22.43
N ILE A 294 -0.68 1.63 21.43
CA ILE A 294 -0.99 3.07 21.40
C ILE A 294 -2.51 3.32 21.47
N ALA A 295 -3.32 2.44 20.86
CA ALA A 295 -4.78 2.60 20.83
C ALA A 295 -5.54 1.83 21.93
N GLY A 296 -4.85 1.45 23.00
CA GLY A 296 -5.46 0.81 24.16
C GLY A 296 -5.65 -0.70 24.01
N GLU A 297 -4.65 -1.39 23.46
CA GLU A 297 -4.55 -2.86 23.34
C GLU A 297 -5.68 -3.51 22.50
N ARG A 298 -6.26 -2.74 21.57
CA ARG A 298 -7.30 -3.27 20.68
C ARG A 298 -6.71 -4.03 19.50
N ALA A 299 -7.35 -5.12 19.12
CA ALA A 299 -6.90 -5.96 18.01
C ALA A 299 -6.98 -5.22 16.66
N ARG A 300 -6.03 -5.52 15.78
CA ARG A 300 -5.91 -4.90 14.44
C ARG A 300 -6.22 -5.90 13.35
N VAL A 301 -6.97 -5.46 12.34
CA VAL A 301 -7.35 -6.28 11.17
C VAL A 301 -6.13 -6.84 10.44
N GLY A 302 -5.02 -6.09 10.36
CA GLY A 302 -3.81 -6.57 9.70
C GLY A 302 -3.12 -7.75 10.40
N ARG A 303 -3.48 -8.05 11.65
CA ARG A 303 -2.92 -9.17 12.45
C ARG A 303 -3.87 -10.36 12.62
N LEU A 304 -4.96 -10.41 11.84
CA LEU A 304 -5.89 -11.54 11.92
C LEU A 304 -5.17 -12.86 11.69
N ASP A 305 -5.44 -13.84 12.57
CA ASP A 305 -4.94 -15.20 12.44
C ASP A 305 -5.99 -16.04 11.69
N ILE A 306 -5.65 -16.50 10.49
CA ILE A 306 -6.55 -17.31 9.66
C ILE A 306 -6.68 -18.76 10.15
N ASP A 307 -5.84 -19.20 11.08
CA ASP A 307 -5.98 -20.52 11.70
C ASP A 307 -7.15 -20.54 12.70
N ASP A 308 -7.57 -19.38 13.21
CA ASP A 308 -8.74 -19.22 14.07
C ASP A 308 -10.05 -19.50 13.29
N PRO A 309 -10.86 -20.52 13.68
CA PRO A 309 -12.16 -20.79 13.06
C PRO A 309 -13.09 -19.58 13.02
N VAL A 310 -13.08 -18.72 14.04
CA VAL A 310 -13.95 -17.54 14.12
C VAL A 310 -13.60 -16.54 13.01
N ILE A 311 -12.31 -16.36 12.72
CA ILE A 311 -11.85 -15.49 11.65
C ILE A 311 -12.22 -16.07 10.27
N ARG A 312 -12.10 -17.38 10.09
CA ARG A 312 -12.50 -18.05 8.83
C ARG A 312 -14.00 -17.94 8.57
N GLU A 313 -14.81 -18.17 9.60
CA GLU A 313 -16.26 -17.99 9.52
C GLU A 313 -16.66 -16.54 9.25
N ALA A 314 -16.00 -15.58 9.92
CA ALA A 314 -16.22 -14.16 9.68
C ALA A 314 -15.85 -13.76 8.24
N ALA A 315 -14.74 -14.26 7.70
CA ALA A 315 -14.34 -13.99 6.32
C ALA A 315 -15.41 -14.44 5.32
N LEU A 316 -16.02 -15.62 5.52
CA LEU A 316 -17.11 -16.12 4.68
C LEU A 316 -18.38 -15.27 4.85
N LYS A 317 -18.79 -15.02 6.10
CA LYS A 317 -20.01 -14.29 6.44
C LYS A 317 -20.00 -12.86 5.90
N GLU A 318 -18.89 -12.16 6.10
CA GLU A 318 -18.69 -10.78 5.65
C GLU A 318 -18.24 -10.69 4.18
N ARG A 319 -18.12 -11.84 3.48
CA ARG A 319 -17.72 -11.94 2.07
C ARG A 319 -16.37 -11.26 1.78
N LEU A 320 -15.39 -11.51 2.63
CA LEU A 320 -14.02 -11.01 2.53
C LEU A 320 -13.10 -12.06 1.92
N ARG A 321 -12.01 -11.62 1.31
CA ARG A 321 -10.85 -12.45 0.98
C ARG A 321 -9.76 -12.14 2.00
N VAL A 322 -9.49 -13.05 2.94
CA VAL A 322 -8.43 -12.85 3.94
C VAL A 322 -7.23 -13.70 3.53
N ILE A 323 -6.15 -13.06 3.14
CA ILE A 323 -4.96 -13.71 2.59
C ILE A 323 -3.82 -13.53 3.59
N ASP A 324 -3.39 -14.62 4.20
CA ASP A 324 -2.20 -14.64 5.05
C ASP A 324 -0.94 -14.61 4.17
N ILE A 325 -0.17 -13.54 4.34
CA ILE A 325 1.10 -13.30 3.64
C ILE A 325 2.30 -13.41 4.58
N THR A 326 2.14 -14.00 5.76
CA THR A 326 3.20 -14.15 6.79
C THR A 326 4.45 -14.85 6.25
N SER A 327 4.29 -15.75 5.27
CA SER A 327 5.39 -16.47 4.60
C SER A 327 6.27 -15.56 3.72
N ILE A 328 5.80 -14.37 3.37
CA ILE A 328 6.55 -13.40 2.57
C ILE A 328 7.65 -12.77 3.42
N GLN A 329 8.83 -12.62 2.82
CA GLN A 329 9.95 -11.93 3.44
C GLN A 329 9.66 -10.43 3.58
N ALA A 330 9.85 -9.92 4.79
CA ALA A 330 9.83 -8.48 5.08
C ALA A 330 11.25 -7.89 4.97
N SER A 331 11.34 -6.64 4.54
CA SER A 331 12.57 -5.84 4.51
C SER A 331 12.70 -4.90 5.72
N ASP A 332 11.59 -4.54 6.37
CA ASP A 332 11.56 -3.62 7.52
C ASP A 332 11.95 -4.27 8.87
N GLY A 333 12.12 -5.59 8.92
CA GLY A 333 12.36 -6.35 10.15
C GLY A 333 11.17 -6.39 11.15
N LEU A 334 10.03 -5.80 10.78
CA LEU A 334 8.80 -5.74 11.58
C LEU A 334 7.67 -6.58 10.98
N GLY A 335 7.74 -6.91 9.69
CA GLY A 335 6.71 -7.69 9.02
C GLY A 335 5.60 -6.88 8.35
N HIS A 336 5.60 -5.56 8.55
CA HIS A 336 4.57 -4.61 8.08
C HIS A 336 4.71 -4.25 6.60
N ASP A 337 5.94 -4.43 6.16
CA ASP A 337 6.55 -4.53 4.85
C ASP A 337 6.05 -5.43 3.74
N ARG A 338 5.48 -6.58 4.13
CA ARG A 338 5.50 -7.79 3.28
C ARG A 338 4.79 -7.62 1.94
N TYR A 339 3.82 -6.73 1.88
CA TYR A 339 3.11 -6.38 0.65
C TYR A 339 4.04 -5.86 -0.46
N ALA A 340 5.12 -5.16 -0.12
CA ALA A 340 6.09 -4.66 -1.09
C ALA A 340 6.84 -5.83 -1.76
N SER A 341 7.15 -6.89 -1.00
CA SER A 341 7.77 -8.11 -1.53
C SER A 341 6.77 -8.95 -2.31
N LEU A 342 5.51 -8.96 -1.88
CA LEU A 342 4.40 -9.61 -2.59
C LEU A 342 4.18 -9.02 -3.98
N ALA A 343 4.58 -7.76 -4.22
CA ALA A 343 4.46 -7.11 -5.54
C ALA A 343 5.06 -7.95 -6.67
N LYS A 344 6.13 -8.72 -6.43
CA LYS A 344 6.74 -9.64 -7.40
C LYS A 344 5.79 -10.72 -7.93
N PHE A 345 4.71 -10.98 -7.19
CA PHE A 345 3.64 -11.90 -7.56
C PHE A 345 2.39 -11.16 -8.04
N GLY A 346 2.55 -9.93 -8.52
CA GLY A 346 1.46 -9.03 -8.91
C GLY A 346 0.53 -9.62 -9.97
N ALA A 347 1.07 -10.39 -10.93
CA ALA A 347 0.27 -11.08 -11.94
C ALA A 347 -0.62 -12.18 -11.30
N GLN A 348 -0.08 -12.96 -10.37
CA GLN A 348 -0.81 -13.99 -9.64
C GLN A 348 -1.89 -13.35 -8.76
N LEU A 349 -1.56 -12.27 -8.05
CA LEU A 349 -2.53 -11.52 -7.24
C LEU A 349 -3.63 -10.91 -8.12
N ALA A 350 -3.28 -10.26 -9.23
CA ALA A 350 -4.25 -9.71 -10.17
C ALA A 350 -5.14 -10.80 -10.78
N SER A 351 -4.61 -11.99 -11.06
CA SER A 351 -5.37 -13.14 -11.53
C SER A 351 -6.33 -13.67 -10.47
N PHE A 352 -5.89 -13.72 -9.21
CA PHE A 352 -6.73 -14.13 -8.08
C PHE A 352 -7.86 -13.12 -7.85
N GLU A 353 -7.53 -11.82 -7.90
CA GLU A 353 -8.49 -10.74 -7.69
C GLU A 353 -9.50 -10.60 -8.84
N SER A 354 -9.08 -10.93 -10.08
CA SER A 354 -9.94 -10.88 -11.28
C SER A 354 -10.79 -12.14 -11.49
N GLY A 355 -10.63 -13.18 -10.66
CA GLY A 355 -11.47 -14.37 -10.64
C GLY A 355 -12.97 -14.00 -10.68
N ARG A 356 -13.63 -14.44 -11.76
CA ARG A 356 -14.97 -14.07 -12.24
C ARG A 356 -16.02 -13.90 -11.12
N ARG A 357 -16.74 -12.75 -11.14
CA ARG A 357 -18.05 -12.49 -10.51
C ARG A 357 -18.46 -13.50 -9.42
N SER A 358 -18.12 -13.19 -8.17
CA SER A 358 -18.78 -13.69 -6.95
C SER A 358 -19.31 -15.14 -7.06
N SER A 359 -18.48 -16.11 -7.46
CA SER A 359 -18.84 -17.50 -7.17
C SER A 359 -18.66 -17.69 -5.66
N ALA A 360 -19.41 -18.60 -5.04
CA ALA A 360 -19.30 -18.86 -3.61
C ALA A 360 -17.89 -19.34 -3.17
N GLY A 361 -16.99 -19.64 -4.12
CA GLY A 361 -15.60 -20.05 -3.86
C GLY A 361 -14.56 -18.92 -3.79
N ASP A 362 -14.94 -17.67 -4.06
CA ASP A 362 -14.00 -16.52 -4.16
C ASP A 362 -13.89 -15.68 -2.88
N VAL A 363 -14.48 -16.13 -1.77
CA VAL A 363 -14.43 -15.50 -0.44
C VAL A 363 -14.02 -16.53 0.60
N GLY A 364 -13.39 -16.07 1.68
CA GLY A 364 -12.86 -16.93 2.73
C GLY A 364 -11.43 -16.57 3.11
N ALA A 365 -10.78 -17.48 3.81
CA ALA A 365 -9.40 -17.33 4.26
C ALA A 365 -8.44 -18.19 3.42
N TYR A 366 -7.30 -17.62 3.04
CA TYR A 366 -6.32 -18.21 2.15
C TYR A 366 -4.90 -18.01 2.71
N VAL A 367 -4.03 -18.99 2.52
CA VAL A 367 -2.58 -18.85 2.73
C VAL A 367 -1.93 -18.56 1.39
N PHE A 368 -1.05 -17.54 1.35
CA PHE A 368 -0.14 -17.36 0.23
C PHE A 368 1.13 -18.20 0.45
N ASP A 369 1.38 -19.15 -0.46
CA ASP A 369 2.60 -19.96 -0.48
C ASP A 369 3.60 -19.43 -1.51
N ALA A 370 4.58 -18.65 -1.04
CA ALA A 370 5.64 -18.10 -1.88
C ALA A 370 6.50 -19.17 -2.55
N ALA A 371 6.72 -20.31 -1.89
CA ALA A 371 7.51 -21.42 -2.45
C ALA A 371 6.73 -22.17 -3.54
N GLY A 372 5.40 -22.25 -3.39
CA GLY A 372 4.50 -22.86 -4.37
C GLY A 372 4.20 -22.01 -5.60
N ALA A 373 4.52 -20.71 -5.57
CA ALA A 373 4.16 -19.74 -6.62
C ALA A 373 4.79 -20.01 -8.00
N ALA A 374 5.84 -20.82 -8.06
CA ALA A 374 6.51 -21.20 -9.31
C ALA A 374 5.89 -22.43 -10.02
N VAL A 375 5.05 -23.21 -9.33
CA VAL A 375 4.62 -24.56 -9.81
C VAL A 375 3.10 -24.79 -9.73
N ALA A 376 2.35 -23.99 -8.95
CA ALA A 376 0.88 -24.09 -8.82
C ALA A 376 0.23 -22.72 -8.51
N SER A 377 -1.11 -22.67 -8.36
CA SER A 377 -1.78 -21.48 -7.79
C SER A 377 -1.25 -21.23 -6.36
N PRO A 378 -0.67 -20.04 -6.07
CA PRO A 378 -0.03 -19.79 -4.77
C PRO A 378 -1.02 -19.59 -3.62
N PHE A 379 -2.32 -19.46 -3.92
CA PHE A 379 -3.37 -19.25 -2.93
C PHE A 379 -4.02 -20.59 -2.55
N ARG A 380 -3.88 -20.99 -1.29
CA ARG A 380 -4.49 -22.21 -0.74
C ARG A 380 -5.56 -21.85 0.28
N LEU A 381 -6.75 -22.43 0.15
CA LEU A 381 -7.83 -22.23 1.12
C LEU A 381 -7.41 -22.76 2.51
N ALA A 382 -7.56 -21.94 3.55
CA ALA A 382 -7.20 -22.30 4.92
C ALA A 382 -8.15 -23.38 5.46
N GLY A 383 -7.58 -24.45 6.05
CA GLY A 383 -8.35 -25.53 6.66
C GLY A 383 -8.69 -26.73 5.77
N ARG A 384 -8.26 -26.77 4.51
CA ARG A 384 -8.16 -28.05 3.78
C ARG A 384 -6.89 -28.76 4.25
N VAL A 385 -7.05 -29.78 5.08
CA VAL A 385 -6.00 -30.78 5.32
C VAL A 385 -5.62 -31.34 3.95
N VAL A 386 -4.35 -31.19 3.56
CA VAL A 386 -3.79 -31.95 2.44
C VAL A 386 -3.80 -33.40 2.89
N GLY A 387 -4.85 -34.12 2.54
CA GLY A 387 -4.80 -35.57 2.52
C GLY A 387 -3.78 -35.96 1.46
N SER A 388 -2.66 -36.50 1.90
CA SER A 388 -1.75 -37.25 1.04
C SER A 388 -2.53 -38.33 0.31
N GLN A 389 -2.53 -38.28 -1.03
CA GLN A 389 -2.69 -39.45 -1.88
C GLN A 389 -1.59 -39.44 -2.92
#